data_AF-A0A9R1B7H4-F1
#
_entry.id   AF-A0A9R1B7H4-F1
#
_cell.length_a   1.000
_cell.length_b   1.000
_cell.length_c   1.000
_cell.angle_alpha   90.00
_cell.angle_beta   90.00
_cell.angle_gamma   90.00
#
_symmetry.space_group_name_H-M   'P 1'
#
loop_
_entity.id
_entity.type
_entity.pdbx_description
1 polymer ?
#
loop_
_entity_poly.entity_id
_entity_poly.type
_entity_poly.pdbx_seq_one_letter_code
_entity_poly.pdbx_strand_id
1 'polypeptide(L)'
;MLECATGNFPYPPRDSFYELLEAVVDQPSPSAPSDQFSPEFCSFISACMQKEATNRSSAQILSVRKFLSASQFVCSSESVI
;
A
#
# COMPACT_ATOMS: atom_id res chain seq x y z
N MET A 1 -1.60 3.56 -4.43
CA MET A 1 -0.91 2.29 -4.72
C MET A 1 -1.84 1.09 -4.67
N LEU A 2 -2.47 0.78 -3.53
CA LEU A 2 -3.37 -0.39 -3.46
C LEU A 2 -4.55 -0.26 -4.44
N GLU A 3 -5.16 0.93 -4.52
CA GLU A 3 -6.17 1.24 -5.54
C GLU A 3 -5.62 1.09 -6.97
N CYS A 4 -4.43 1.63 -7.25
CA CYS A 4 -3.82 1.50 -8.57
C CYS A 4 -3.53 0.04 -8.95
N ALA A 5 -3.13 -0.79 -7.98
CA ALA A 5 -2.80 -2.19 -8.21
C ALA A 5 -4.05 -3.07 -8.40
N THR A 6 -5.17 -2.70 -7.79
CA THR A 6 -6.44 -3.46 -7.82
C THR A 6 -7.49 -2.85 -8.75
N GLY A 7 -7.26 -1.64 -9.26
CA GLY A 7 -8.21 -0.85 -10.01
C GLY A 7 -9.41 -0.34 -9.19
N ASN A 8 -9.44 -0.58 -7.88
CA ASN A 8 -10.60 -0.31 -7.04
C ASN A 8 -10.18 0.40 -5.75
N PHE A 9 -10.93 1.44 -5.37
CA PHE A 9 -10.72 2.09 -4.07
C PHE A 9 -10.98 1.06 -2.94
N PRO A 10 -10.09 0.95 -1.94
CA PRO A 10 -10.08 -0.20 -1.03
C PRO A 10 -11.19 -0.19 0.02
N TYR A 11 -11.96 0.90 0.14
CA TYR A 11 -13.16 0.94 0.95
C TYR A 11 -14.39 0.86 0.03
N PRO A 12 -15.42 0.08 0.40
CA PRO A 12 -16.64 0.00 -0.39
C PRO A 12 -17.32 1.38 -0.48
N PRO A 13 -18.12 1.62 -1.52
CA PRO A 13 -18.92 2.84 -1.63
C PRO A 13 -19.75 3.09 -0.36
N ARG A 14 -19.79 4.34 0.09
CA ARG A 14 -20.57 4.81 1.23
C ARG A 14 -21.49 5.93 0.78
N ASP A 15 -22.61 6.10 1.48
CA ASP A 15 -23.63 7.08 1.11
C ASP A 15 -23.20 8.50 1.48
N SER A 16 -22.31 8.63 2.47
CA SER A 16 -21.73 9.90 2.88
C SER A 16 -20.22 9.84 3.11
N PHE A 17 -19.58 11.00 3.01
CA PHE A 17 -18.16 11.16 3.36
C PHE A 17 -17.87 10.83 4.83
N TYR A 18 -18.83 11.09 5.74
CA TYR A 18 -18.65 10.80 7.17
C TYR A 18 -18.65 9.31 7.46
N GLU A 19 -19.49 8.52 6.79
CA GLU A 19 -19.45 7.05 6.87
C GLU A 19 -18.13 6.49 6.34
N LEU A 20 -17.55 7.12 5.31
CA LEU A 20 -16.23 6.74 4.84
C LEU A 20 -15.15 7.06 5.89
N LEU A 21 -15.19 8.24 6.52
CA LEU A 21 -14.26 8.57 7.61
C LEU A 21 -14.38 7.58 8.76
N GLU A 22 -15.58 7.24 9.19
CA GLU A 22 -15.85 6.23 10.21
C GLU A 22 -15.25 4.87 9.80
N ALA A 23 -15.48 4.43 8.55
CA ALA A 23 -14.88 3.20 8.05
C ALA A 23 -13.34 3.22 8.10
N VAL A 24 -12.71 4.34 7.73
CA VAL A 24 -11.24 4.50 7.81
C VAL A 24 -10.76 4.41 9.27
N VAL A 25 -11.52 4.95 10.22
CA VAL A 25 -11.16 4.96 11.65
C VAL A 25 -11.40 3.61 12.32
N ASP A 26 -12.52 2.94 12.02
CA ASP A 26 -12.98 1.79 12.80
C ASP A 26 -12.76 0.43 12.11
N GLN A 27 -12.83 0.36 10.78
CA GLN A 27 -12.68 -0.92 10.07
C GLN A 27 -11.22 -1.32 9.88
N PRO A 28 -10.87 -2.60 9.75
CA PRO A 28 -9.50 -3.01 9.52
C PRO A 28 -8.86 -2.27 8.35
N SER A 29 -7.57 -1.93 8.48
CA SER A 29 -6.83 -1.34 7.38
C SER A 29 -6.85 -2.27 6.17
N PRO A 30 -7.02 -1.72 4.95
CA PRO A 30 -7.03 -2.55 3.77
C PRO A 30 -5.65 -3.15 3.51
N SER A 31 -5.65 -4.38 2.99
CA SER A 31 -4.44 -5.14 2.67
C SER A 31 -4.46 -5.57 1.21
N ALA A 32 -3.27 -5.86 0.66
CA ALA A 32 -3.17 -6.45 -0.66
C ALA A 32 -3.55 -7.94 -0.62
N PRO A 33 -4.41 -8.43 -1.52
CA PRO A 33 -4.76 -9.85 -1.63
C PRO A 33 -3.52 -10.71 -1.87
N SER A 34 -3.19 -11.59 -0.91
CA SER A 34 -1.96 -12.39 -0.96
C SER A 34 -1.96 -13.50 -2.02
N ASP A 35 -3.12 -13.81 -2.57
CA ASP A 35 -3.33 -14.73 -3.69
C ASP A 35 -3.00 -14.07 -5.05
N GLN A 36 -2.98 -12.74 -5.11
CA GLN A 36 -2.79 -11.98 -6.35
C GLN A 36 -1.46 -11.25 -6.43
N PHE A 37 -0.86 -10.93 -5.28
CA PHE A 37 0.35 -10.11 -5.20
C PHE A 37 1.50 -10.84 -4.51
N SER A 38 2.74 -10.40 -4.79
CA SER A 38 3.92 -10.97 -4.16
C SER A 38 3.94 -10.72 -2.64
N PRO A 39 4.55 -11.62 -1.85
CA PRO A 39 4.71 -11.40 -0.41
C PRO A 39 5.40 -10.08 -0.07
N GLU A 40 6.33 -9.63 -0.90
CA GLU A 40 7.04 -8.36 -0.74
C GLU A 40 6.10 -7.17 -0.91
N PHE A 41 5.21 -7.19 -1.90
CA PHE A 41 4.21 -6.14 -2.11
C PHE A 41 3.20 -6.11 -0.96
N CYS A 42 2.67 -7.27 -0.57
CA CYS A 42 1.74 -7.37 0.56
C CYS A 42 2.38 -6.82 1.85
N SER A 43 3.61 -7.23 2.16
CA SER A 43 4.37 -6.74 3.30
C SER A 43 4.59 -5.23 3.26
N PHE A 44 4.89 -4.68 2.08
CA PHE A 44 5.08 -3.24 1.88
C PHE A 44 3.79 -2.45 2.13
N ILE A 45 2.66 -2.87 1.53
CA ILE A 45 1.35 -2.24 1.75
C ILE A 45 0.96 -2.29 3.22
N SER A 46 1.10 -3.45 3.88
CA SER A 46 0.79 -3.60 5.30
C SER A 46 1.63 -2.70 6.19
N ALA A 47 2.90 -2.45 5.86
CA ALA A 47 3.76 -1.55 6.63
C ALA A 47 3.35 -0.06 6.47
N CYS A 48 2.77 0.31 5.32
CA CYS A 48 2.25 1.66 5.06
C CYS A 48 0.89 1.90 5.73
N MET A 49 0.01 0.89 5.75
CA MET A 49 -1.39 1.02 6.17
C MET A 49 -1.62 0.79 7.67
N GLN A 50 -0.58 0.88 8.51
CA GLN A 50 -0.73 0.77 9.97
C GLN A 50 -1.54 1.95 10.51
N LYS A 51 -2.57 1.67 11.31
CA LYS A 51 -3.42 2.71 11.95
C LYS A 51 -2.65 3.48 13.01
N GLU A 52 -2.01 2.75 13.91
CA GLU A 52 -1.15 3.32 14.94
C GLU A 52 0.05 4.00 14.29
N ALA A 53 0.18 5.31 14.50
CA ALA A 53 1.21 6.13 13.87
C ALA A 53 2.63 5.65 14.23
N THR A 54 2.82 5.16 15.45
CA THR A 54 4.09 4.60 15.94
C THR A 54 4.49 3.31 15.24
N ASN A 55 3.53 2.53 14.74
CA ASN A 55 3.78 1.28 14.01
C ASN A 55 3.94 1.51 12.50
N ARG A 56 3.53 2.68 11.99
CA ARG A 56 3.65 3.02 10.57
C ARG A 56 5.10 3.30 10.22
N SER A 57 5.66 2.46 9.34
CA SER A 57 7.06 2.62 8.92
C SER A 57 7.27 3.95 8.18
N SER A 58 8.38 4.63 8.45
CA SER A 58 8.74 5.85 7.74
C SER A 58 9.13 5.55 6.28
N ALA A 59 9.06 6.57 5.43
CA ALA A 59 9.46 6.45 4.03
C ALA A 59 10.92 5.97 3.87
N GLN A 60 11.82 6.43 4.75
CA GLN A 60 13.23 6.03 4.76
C GLN A 60 13.41 4.55 5.08
N ILE A 61 12.60 3.99 5.98
CA ILE A 61 12.65 2.55 6.30
C ILE A 61 12.02 1.74 5.15
N LEU A 62 10.94 2.26 4.58
CA LEU A 62 10.21 1.62 3.48
C LEU A 62 11.05 1.53 2.19
N SER A 63 11.90 2.52 1.90
CA SER A 63 12.75 2.53 0.69
C SER A 63 13.77 1.39 0.65
N VAL A 64 14.17 0.86 1.82
CA VAL A 64 15.13 -0.24 1.94
C VAL A 64 14.46 -1.61 1.83
N ARG A 65 13.11 -1.69 1.85
CA ARG A 65 12.41 -2.97 1.71
C ARG A 65 12.56 -3.55 0.30
N LYS A 66 12.60 -4.88 0.23
CA LYS A 66 12.77 -5.67 -1.00
C LYS A 66 11.87 -5.24 -2.16
N PHE A 67 10.65 -4.79 -1.87
CA PHE A 67 9.70 -4.35 -2.89
C PHE A 67 10.23 -3.16 -3.73
N LEU A 68 10.75 -2.12 -3.07
CA LEU A 68 11.27 -0.94 -3.77
C LEU A 68 12.68 -1.18 -4.32
N SER A 69 13.53 -1.94 -3.61
CA SER A 69 14.87 -2.26 -4.10
C SER A 69 14.85 -3.15 -5.36
N ALA A 70 13.87 -4.06 -5.48
CA ALA A 70 13.68 -4.86 -6.70
C ALA A 70 13.18 -3.99 -7.87
N SER A 71 12.36 -2.98 -7.59
CA SER A 71 11.82 -2.05 -8.60
C SER A 71 12.83 -1.00 -9.06
N GLN A 72 13.86 -0.73 -8.26
CA GLN A 72 14.93 0.23 -8.60
C GLN A 72 15.76 -0.23 -9.81
N PHE A 73 15.82 -1.54 -10.09
CA PHE A 73 16.41 -2.08 -11.33
C PHE A 73 15.60 -1.74 -12.59
N VAL A 74 14.29 -1.58 -12.47
CA VAL A 74 13.43 -1.21 -13.60
C VAL A 74 13.68 0.24 -14.01
N CYS A 75 13.89 1.15 -13.05
CA CYS A 75 14.17 2.56 -13.35
C CYS A 75 15.62 2.81 -13.81
N SER A 76 16.59 1.96 -13.45
CA SER A 76 17.97 2.11 -13.92
C SER A 76 18.24 1.58 -15.34
N SER A 77 17.27 0.90 -15.97
CA SER A 77 17.41 0.34 -17.32
C SER A 77 16.76 1.19 -18.42
N GLU A 78 16.07 2.29 -18.09
CA GLU A 78 15.40 3.18 -19.05
C GLU A 78 16.13 4.52 -19.25
N SER A 79 17.48 4.50 -19.22
CA SER A 79 18.35 5.62 -19.58
C SER A 79 19.37 5.23 -20.64
N VAL A 80 18.94 4.55 -21.72
CA VAL A 80 19.63 4.54 -23.03
C VAL A 80 18.59 4.23 -24.10
N ILE A 81 17.97 5.25 -24.72
CA ILE A 81 18.07 5.66 -26.14
C ILE A 81 17.57 7.11 -26.22
#